data_AF-A0A1B0C4W1-F1
#
_entry.id   AF-A0A1B0C4W1-F1
#
_cell.length_a   1.000
_cell.length_b   1.000
_cell.length_c   1.000
_cell.angle_alpha   90.00
_cell.angle_beta   90.00
_cell.angle_gamma   90.00
#
_symmetry.space_group_name_H-M   'P 1'
#
loop_
_entity.id
_entity.type
_entity.pdbx_description
1 polymer ?
#
loop_
_entity_poly.entity_id
_entity_poly.type
_entity_poly.pdbx_seq_one_letter_code
_entity_poly.pdbx_strand_id
1 'polypeptide(L)'
;MHRNPIAYLHKAIVIALLMNNDFSDFDLNNQYSNFSRKEPLLYGQVVDHHAIIEAESNFNPRAISNSKALGLMQIVQNTAGRDVFKMQGKVGRPTKNMLLNPEKNIDIGTAYLSLLRDNYLSSINNPISKKYATIASYHGGVTAMLSVFSRDQMKAFQIINHLHPDDVYQYICAHHSSLESHF
;
A
#
# COMPACT_ATOMS: atom_id res chain seq x y z
N MET A 1 -14.88 12.26 22.60
CA MET A 1 -13.64 12.73 21.93
C MET A 1 -13.70 12.29 20.47
N HIS A 2 -13.99 13.23 19.56
CA HIS A 2 -14.12 12.96 18.13
C HIS A 2 -12.72 12.71 17.55
N ARG A 3 -12.45 11.47 17.14
CA ARG A 3 -11.19 11.09 16.49
C ARG A 3 -11.27 11.55 15.05
N ASN A 4 -10.43 12.51 14.66
CA ASN A 4 -10.41 13.06 13.32
C ASN A 4 -9.71 12.05 12.36
N PRO A 5 -10.42 11.36 11.46
CA PRO A 5 -9.87 10.33 10.58
C PRO A 5 -8.88 10.89 9.56
N ILE A 6 -9.04 12.17 9.19
CA ILE A 6 -8.13 12.92 8.31
C ILE A 6 -6.72 12.94 8.90
N ALA A 7 -6.58 13.00 10.23
CA ALA A 7 -5.27 13.01 10.88
C ALA A 7 -4.50 11.68 10.74
N TYR A 8 -5.18 10.55 10.52
CA TYR A 8 -4.56 9.23 10.37
C TYR A 8 -4.17 8.93 8.94
N LEU A 9 -5.00 9.30 7.98
CA LEU A 9 -4.63 9.26 6.58
C LEU A 9 -3.47 10.21 6.29
N HIS A 10 -3.59 11.45 6.78
CA HIS A 10 -2.53 12.42 6.65
C HIS A 10 -1.29 11.88 7.34
N LYS A 11 -1.37 11.25 8.53
CA LYS A 11 -0.23 10.54 9.16
C LYS A 11 0.32 9.37 8.35
N ALA A 12 -0.48 8.50 7.74
CA ALA A 12 0.01 7.34 7.00
C ALA A 12 0.71 7.76 5.70
N ILE A 13 0.14 8.75 5.02
CA ILE A 13 0.73 9.42 3.86
C ILE A 13 1.98 10.21 4.28
N VAL A 14 1.92 10.97 5.38
CA VAL A 14 3.06 11.71 5.96
C VAL A 14 4.14 10.77 6.47
N ILE A 15 3.86 9.60 7.04
CA ILE A 15 4.88 8.64 7.46
C ILE A 15 5.53 8.01 6.22
N ALA A 16 4.75 7.66 5.20
CA ALA A 16 5.29 7.12 3.94
C ALA A 16 6.03 8.17 3.08
N LEU A 17 5.70 9.45 3.20
CA LEU A 17 6.25 10.55 2.40
C LEU A 17 7.29 11.43 3.12
N LEU A 18 7.14 11.72 4.42
CA LEU A 18 8.07 12.55 5.21
C LEU A 18 9.30 11.77 5.70
N MET A 19 9.31 10.44 5.67
CA MET A 19 10.51 9.65 6.04
C MET A 19 11.51 9.45 4.88
N ASN A 20 11.24 10.00 3.69
CA ASN A 20 12.00 9.71 2.47
C ASN A 20 12.82 10.89 1.93
N ASN A 21 13.40 11.73 2.79
CA ASN A 21 14.35 12.75 2.34
C ASN A 21 15.82 12.48 2.68
N ASP A 22 16.16 11.54 3.56
CA ASP A 22 17.56 11.10 3.75
C ASP A 22 17.56 9.73 4.45
N PHE A 23 17.90 8.66 3.73
CA PHE A 23 18.01 7.32 4.34
C PHE A 23 19.27 6.58 3.88
N SER A 24 20.41 7.29 3.90
CA SER A 24 21.72 6.65 4.00
C SER A 24 22.00 6.10 5.41
N ASP A 25 21.27 6.51 6.46
CA ASP A 25 21.65 6.24 7.85
C ASP A 25 20.47 5.95 8.79
N PHE A 26 19.72 4.87 8.55
CA PHE A 26 18.86 4.33 9.61
C PHE A 26 19.22 2.89 9.92
N ASP A 27 20.12 2.77 10.90
CA ASP A 27 20.45 1.53 11.57
C ASP A 27 19.36 1.19 12.59
N LEU A 28 18.37 0.37 12.18
CA LEU A 28 17.39 -0.27 13.07
C LEU A 28 17.98 -1.49 13.77
N ASN A 29 19.10 -1.30 14.45
CA ASN A 29 19.52 -2.23 15.48
C ASN A 29 18.58 -2.09 16.68
N ASN A 30 17.67 -3.08 16.84
CA ASN A 30 17.33 -3.75 18.10
C ASN A 30 15.84 -4.13 18.29
N GLN A 31 15.20 -4.76 17.29
CA GLN A 31 14.12 -5.74 17.59
C GLN A 31 13.80 -6.78 16.50
N TYR A 32 14.35 -6.66 15.28
CA TYR A 32 14.07 -7.62 14.19
C TYR A 32 15.28 -8.03 13.33
N SER A 33 16.49 -7.89 13.86
CA SER A 33 17.77 -8.27 13.20
C SER A 33 17.89 -9.76 12.81
N ASN A 34 16.91 -10.60 13.15
CA ASN A 34 16.90 -12.03 12.83
C ASN A 34 16.04 -12.41 11.61
N PHE A 35 15.36 -11.47 10.93
CA PHE A 35 14.63 -11.75 9.68
C PHE A 35 15.56 -11.69 8.45
N SER A 36 16.64 -12.46 8.48
CA SER A 36 17.56 -12.58 7.33
C SER A 36 16.98 -13.57 6.31
N ARG A 37 16.39 -13.06 5.22
CA ARG A 37 15.97 -13.88 4.06
C ARG A 37 17.13 -14.11 3.07
N LYS A 38 17.03 -15.22 2.32
CA LYS A 38 18.05 -15.74 1.38
C LYS A 38 17.90 -15.30 -0.09
N GLU A 39 16.87 -14.52 -0.44
CA GLU A 39 16.61 -14.11 -1.83
C GLU A 39 16.38 -12.59 -1.87
N PRO A 40 17.05 -11.82 -2.76
CA PRO A 40 16.90 -10.38 -2.80
C PRO A 40 15.58 -10.00 -3.47
N LEU A 41 14.64 -9.46 -2.68
CA LEU A 41 13.62 -8.56 -3.20
C LEU A 41 14.38 -7.40 -3.87
N LEU A 42 13.99 -6.99 -5.09
CA LEU A 42 14.53 -5.79 -5.74
C LEU A 42 14.19 -4.55 -4.86
N TYR A 43 15.08 -4.26 -3.93
CA TYR A 43 14.85 -3.53 -2.68
C TYR A 43 14.77 -2.00 -2.86
N GLY A 44 14.96 -1.48 -4.08
CA GLY A 44 15.17 -0.04 -4.28
C GLY A 44 13.92 0.82 -4.56
N GLN A 45 12.74 0.23 -4.78
CA GLN A 45 11.57 0.99 -5.28
C GLN A 45 10.21 0.57 -4.71
N VAL A 46 10.20 -0.32 -3.72
CA VAL A 46 8.98 -0.63 -2.98
C VAL A 46 8.92 0.32 -1.80
N VAL A 47 7.78 0.99 -1.63
CA VAL A 47 7.45 1.80 -0.46
C VAL A 47 7.93 1.09 0.81
N ASP A 48 8.56 1.81 1.74
CA ASP A 48 9.04 1.19 2.97
C ASP A 48 7.90 0.44 3.66
N HIS A 49 8.00 -0.88 3.66
CA HIS A 49 6.97 -1.75 4.19
C HIS A 49 6.82 -1.56 5.70
N HIS A 50 7.84 -1.05 6.40
CA HIS A 50 7.73 -0.71 7.82
C HIS A 50 6.74 0.42 8.06
N ALA A 51 6.80 1.50 7.26
CA ALA A 51 5.84 2.60 7.33
C ALA A 51 4.41 2.12 7.09
N ILE A 52 4.21 1.19 6.15
CA ILE A 52 2.89 0.60 5.88
C ILE A 52 2.46 -0.29 7.06
N ILE A 53 3.33 -1.15 7.58
CA ILE A 53 3.02 -2.04 8.71
C ILE A 53 2.65 -1.25 9.97
N GLU A 54 3.38 -0.17 10.25
CA GLU A 54 3.08 0.74 11.35
C GLU A 54 1.69 1.35 11.19
N ALA A 55 1.41 1.93 10.01
CA ALA A 55 0.13 2.57 9.73
C ALA A 55 -1.06 1.59 9.77
N GLU A 56 -0.86 0.36 9.31
CA GLU A 56 -1.92 -0.63 9.14
C GLU A 56 -2.18 -1.45 10.43
N SER A 57 -1.14 -1.77 11.20
CA SER A 57 -1.26 -2.70 12.34
C SER A 57 -0.56 -2.24 13.62
N ASN A 58 0.17 -1.13 13.59
CA ASN A 58 1.11 -0.75 14.65
C ASN A 58 2.01 -1.94 15.04
N PHE A 59 2.54 -2.63 14.03
CA PHE A 59 3.37 -3.84 14.15
C PHE A 59 2.71 -5.03 14.86
N ASN A 60 1.38 -5.10 14.94
CA ASN A 60 0.67 -6.24 15.53
C ASN A 60 0.44 -7.37 14.50
N PRO A 61 1.17 -8.51 14.58
CA PRO A 61 1.01 -9.59 13.62
C PRO A 61 -0.31 -10.35 13.73
N ARG A 62 -1.05 -10.17 14.84
CA ARG A 62 -2.37 -10.77 15.07
C ARG A 62 -3.52 -9.80 14.80
N ALA A 63 -3.24 -8.64 14.21
CA ALA A 63 -4.27 -7.65 13.89
C ALA A 63 -5.34 -8.25 12.96
N ILE A 64 -6.61 -8.00 13.30
CA ILE A 64 -7.78 -8.34 12.50
C ILE A 64 -8.68 -7.12 12.49
N SER A 65 -8.94 -6.53 11.31
CA SER A 65 -9.84 -5.38 11.19
C SER A 65 -11.32 -5.79 11.19
N ASN A 66 -12.21 -4.80 11.35
CA ASN A 66 -13.65 -4.96 11.14
C ASN A 66 -13.99 -5.39 9.71
N SER A 67 -13.19 -4.98 8.73
CA SER A 67 -13.28 -5.38 7.31
C SER A 67 -12.63 -6.74 7.01
N LYS A 68 -12.19 -7.48 8.05
CA LYS A 68 -11.54 -8.80 7.95
C LYS A 68 -10.17 -8.78 7.28
N ALA A 69 -9.48 -7.64 7.31
CA ALA A 69 -8.07 -7.55 6.96
C ALA A 69 -7.22 -8.21 8.04
N LEU A 70 -6.09 -8.82 7.66
CA LEU A 70 -5.32 -9.73 8.54
C LEU A 70 -3.82 -9.39 8.55
N GLY A 71 -3.23 -9.45 9.73
CA GLY A 71 -1.79 -9.41 9.96
C GLY A 71 -1.14 -8.04 9.79
N LEU A 72 0.18 -8.00 9.67
CA LEU A 72 1.00 -6.79 9.72
C LEU A 72 0.63 -5.74 8.66
N MET A 73 0.39 -6.17 7.43
CA MET A 73 0.06 -5.32 6.29
C MET A 73 -1.45 -5.30 5.99
N GLN A 74 -2.29 -5.79 6.90
CA GLN A 74 -3.75 -5.79 6.78
C GLN A 74 -4.27 -6.32 5.43
N ILE A 75 -3.90 -7.55 5.09
CA ILE A 75 -4.29 -8.18 3.82
C ILE A 75 -5.69 -8.77 3.91
N VAL A 76 -6.55 -8.42 2.95
CA VAL A 76 -7.88 -9.04 2.78
C VAL A 76 -7.77 -10.24 1.82
N GLN A 77 -8.19 -11.42 2.28
CA GLN A 77 -8.01 -12.68 1.53
C GLN A 77 -8.68 -12.68 0.14
N ASN A 78 -9.88 -12.09 0.03
CA ASN A 78 -10.71 -12.15 -1.18
C ASN A 78 -10.37 -11.08 -2.22
N THR A 79 -9.51 -10.14 -1.89
CA THR A 79 -9.08 -9.05 -2.78
C THR A 79 -7.58 -9.18 -3.02
N ALA A 80 -6.76 -8.41 -2.30
CA ALA A 80 -5.31 -8.41 -2.42
C ALA A 80 -4.69 -9.82 -2.35
N GLY A 81 -5.13 -10.65 -1.40
CA GLY A 81 -4.62 -12.01 -1.25
C GLY A 81 -4.91 -12.90 -2.47
N ARG A 82 -6.11 -12.81 -3.03
CA ARG A 82 -6.52 -13.58 -4.23
C ARG A 82 -5.76 -13.10 -5.47
N ASP A 83 -5.60 -11.80 -5.62
CA ASP A 83 -4.88 -11.20 -6.75
C ASP A 83 -3.41 -11.62 -6.77
N VAL A 84 -2.74 -11.60 -5.62
CA VAL A 84 -1.37 -12.10 -5.48
C VAL A 84 -1.28 -13.60 -5.79
N PHE A 85 -2.23 -14.42 -5.31
CA PHE A 85 -2.26 -15.84 -5.64
C PHE A 85 -2.39 -16.07 -7.14
N LYS A 86 -3.31 -15.35 -7.80
CA LYS A 86 -3.50 -15.41 -9.26
C LYS A 86 -2.22 -15.02 -10.01
N MET A 87 -1.56 -13.94 -9.58
CA MET A 87 -0.28 -13.49 -10.16
C MET A 87 0.80 -14.57 -10.03
N GLN A 88 0.83 -15.30 -8.91
CA GLN A 88 1.76 -16.40 -8.66
C GLN A 88 1.36 -17.72 -9.33
N GLY A 89 0.34 -17.74 -10.20
CA GLY A 89 -0.17 -18.95 -10.83
C GLY A 89 -0.87 -19.93 -9.87
N LYS A 90 -1.22 -19.48 -8.66
CA LYS A 90 -1.91 -20.29 -7.65
C LYS A 90 -3.42 -20.15 -7.79
N VAL A 91 -4.13 -21.24 -7.55
CA VAL A 91 -5.60 -21.24 -7.48
C VAL A 91 -6.06 -20.84 -6.08
N GLY A 92 -7.14 -20.07 -5.99
CA GLY A 92 -7.77 -19.73 -4.72
C GLY A 92 -7.21 -18.46 -4.07
N ARG A 93 -7.02 -18.51 -2.74
CA ARG A 93 -6.62 -17.36 -1.92
C ARG A 93 -5.79 -17.83 -0.72
N PRO A 94 -4.93 -16.98 -0.12
CA PRO A 94 -4.20 -17.33 1.09
C PRO A 94 -5.14 -17.66 2.24
N THR A 95 -4.74 -18.58 3.11
CA THR A 95 -5.51 -18.92 4.31
C THR A 95 -5.32 -17.86 5.41
N LYS A 96 -6.21 -17.83 6.40
CA LYS A 96 -6.08 -16.93 7.56
C LYS A 96 -4.75 -17.17 8.29
N ASN A 97 -4.38 -18.44 8.50
CA ASN A 97 -3.12 -18.79 9.17
C ASN A 97 -1.90 -18.31 8.39
N MET A 98 -1.93 -18.37 7.05
CA MET A 98 -0.87 -17.77 6.23
C MET A 98 -0.79 -16.25 6.43
N LEU A 99 -1.92 -15.56 6.46
CA LEU A 99 -1.92 -14.10 6.65
C LEU A 99 -1.62 -13.65 8.08
N LEU A 100 -1.76 -14.53 9.08
CA LEU A 100 -1.32 -14.27 10.46
C LEU A 100 0.14 -14.66 10.70
N ASN A 101 0.80 -15.33 9.75
CA ASN A 101 2.24 -15.53 9.78
C ASN A 101 2.92 -14.22 9.29
N PRO A 102 3.74 -13.55 10.12
CA PRO A 102 4.35 -12.26 9.77
C PRO A 102 5.10 -12.27 8.44
N GLU A 103 5.94 -13.28 8.24
CA GLU A 103 6.78 -13.41 7.07
C GLU A 103 5.93 -13.55 5.78
N LYS A 104 4.93 -14.43 5.81
CA LYS A 104 4.02 -14.62 4.67
C LYS A 104 3.11 -13.42 4.43
N ASN A 105 2.72 -12.73 5.50
CA ASN A 105 1.91 -11.52 5.40
C ASN A 105 2.66 -10.40 4.67
N ILE A 106 3.92 -10.14 5.07
CA ILE A 106 4.79 -9.14 4.43
C ILE A 106 5.05 -9.51 2.97
N ASP A 107 5.31 -10.79 2.69
CA ASP A 107 5.52 -11.28 1.33
C ASP A 107 4.33 -11.00 0.42
N ILE A 108 3.12 -11.33 0.89
CA ILE A 108 1.89 -11.12 0.13
C ILE A 108 1.58 -9.62 -0.02
N GLY A 109 1.75 -8.80 1.02
CA GLY A 109 1.52 -7.36 0.93
C GLY A 109 2.49 -6.67 -0.03
N THR A 110 3.76 -7.06 0.00
CA THR A 110 4.80 -6.57 -0.91
C THR A 110 4.53 -6.98 -2.35
N ALA A 111 4.10 -8.22 -2.56
CA ALA A 111 3.68 -8.70 -3.87
C ALA A 111 2.46 -7.93 -4.39
N TYR A 112 1.51 -7.58 -3.52
CA TYR A 112 0.35 -6.79 -3.90
C TYR A 112 0.71 -5.35 -4.29
N LEU A 113 1.61 -4.69 -3.55
CA LEU A 113 2.14 -3.37 -3.94
C LEU A 113 2.82 -3.40 -5.32
N SER A 114 3.59 -4.45 -5.60
CA SER A 114 4.23 -4.63 -6.91
C SER A 114 3.19 -4.83 -8.01
N LEU A 115 2.16 -5.64 -7.77
CA LEU A 115 1.05 -5.85 -8.70
C LEU A 115 0.29 -4.54 -8.99
N LEU A 116 0.05 -3.72 -7.97
CA LEU A 116 -0.56 -2.39 -8.15
C LEU A 116 0.31 -1.52 -9.05
N ARG A 117 1.60 -1.38 -8.74
CA ARG A 117 2.54 -0.51 -9.45
C ARG A 117 2.78 -0.94 -10.89
N ASP A 118 3.06 -2.22 -11.10
CA ASP A 118 3.64 -2.74 -12.35
C ASP A 118 2.59 -3.27 -13.31
N ASN A 119 1.38 -3.59 -12.82
CA ASN A 119 0.29 -4.08 -13.65
C ASN A 119 -0.85 -3.08 -13.70
N TYR A 120 -1.53 -2.85 -12.57
CA TYR A 120 -2.75 -2.04 -12.55
C TYR A 120 -2.50 -0.56 -12.86
N LEU A 121 -1.36 -0.02 -12.44
CA LEU A 121 -0.99 1.39 -12.59
C LEU A 121 0.18 1.59 -13.56
N SER A 122 0.46 0.58 -14.38
CA SER A 122 1.56 0.59 -15.35
C SER A 122 1.52 1.81 -16.28
N SER A 123 0.32 2.25 -16.66
CA SER A 123 0.04 3.39 -17.53
C SER A 123 0.36 4.77 -16.93
N ILE A 124 0.74 4.87 -15.65
CA ILE A 124 1.22 6.12 -15.06
C ILE A 124 2.70 6.27 -15.41
N ASN A 125 3.09 7.38 -16.04
CA ASN A 125 4.44 7.56 -16.56
C ASN A 125 5.39 8.11 -15.50
N ASN A 126 4.96 9.10 -14.73
CA ASN A 126 5.80 9.71 -13.71
C ASN A 126 5.95 8.77 -12.50
N PRO A 127 7.19 8.42 -12.09
CA PRO A 127 7.42 7.45 -11.01
C PRO A 127 6.95 7.95 -9.64
N ILE A 128 6.99 9.27 -9.38
CA ILE A 128 6.50 9.86 -8.13
C ILE A 128 4.96 9.80 -8.09
N SER A 129 4.29 10.21 -9.17
CA SER A 129 2.83 10.09 -9.30
C SER A 129 2.38 8.63 -9.17
N LYS A 130 3.12 7.69 -9.77
CA LYS A 130 2.87 6.25 -9.64
C LYS A 130 3.02 5.77 -8.21
N LYS A 131 4.02 6.26 -7.46
CA LYS A 131 4.18 5.95 -6.02
C LYS A 131 2.96 6.40 -5.22
N TYR A 132 2.50 7.64 -5.40
CA TYR A 132 1.30 8.16 -4.71
C TYR A 132 0.05 7.33 -5.02
N ALA A 133 -0.18 7.08 -6.32
CA ALA A 133 -1.30 6.29 -6.81
C ALA A 133 -1.27 4.85 -6.28
N THR A 134 -0.08 4.23 -6.16
CA THR A 134 0.09 2.87 -5.62
C THR A 134 -0.29 2.81 -4.15
N ILE A 135 0.19 3.75 -3.34
CA ILE A 135 -0.14 3.82 -1.90
C ILE A 135 -1.64 4.04 -1.71
N ALA A 136 -2.24 4.99 -2.43
CA ALA A 136 -3.68 5.25 -2.36
C ALA A 136 -4.51 4.04 -2.79
N SER A 137 -4.08 3.34 -3.85
CA SER A 137 -4.75 2.12 -4.35
C SER A 137 -4.58 0.93 -3.41
N TYR A 138 -3.51 0.86 -2.63
CA TYR A 138 -3.32 -0.19 -1.62
C TYR A 138 -4.43 -0.11 -0.57
N HIS A 139 -4.76 1.10 -0.12
CA HIS A 139 -5.76 1.33 0.91
C HIS A 139 -7.20 1.32 0.37
N GLY A 140 -7.48 2.07 -0.69
CA GLY A 140 -8.86 2.25 -1.20
C GLY A 140 -9.19 1.50 -2.49
N GLY A 141 -8.23 0.78 -3.07
CA GLY A 141 -8.40 0.10 -4.35
C GLY A 141 -8.18 0.99 -5.57
N VAL A 142 -7.75 0.37 -6.67
CA VAL A 142 -7.40 1.05 -7.93
C VAL A 142 -8.57 1.83 -8.52
N THR A 143 -9.78 1.25 -8.51
CA THR A 143 -10.96 1.91 -9.07
C THR A 143 -11.31 3.19 -8.34
N ALA A 144 -11.27 3.18 -6.99
CA ALA A 144 -11.54 4.38 -6.20
C ALA A 144 -10.47 5.45 -6.46
N MET A 145 -9.20 5.04 -6.51
CA MET A 145 -8.07 5.95 -6.80
C MET A 145 -8.21 6.60 -8.17
N LEU A 146 -8.48 5.84 -9.23
CA LEU A 146 -8.66 6.40 -10.58
C LEU A 146 -9.91 7.29 -10.67
N SER A 147 -10.98 6.95 -9.94
CA SER A 147 -12.24 7.70 -9.97
C SER A 147 -12.13 9.15 -9.48
N VAL A 148 -11.09 9.47 -8.70
CA VAL A 148 -10.73 10.83 -8.29
C VAL A 148 -10.41 11.72 -9.49
N PHE A 149 -9.77 11.16 -10.52
CA PHE A 149 -9.40 11.88 -11.73
C PHE A 149 -10.47 11.74 -12.81
N SER A 150 -11.02 10.54 -12.99
CA SER A 150 -12.13 10.29 -13.90
C SER A 150 -12.79 8.94 -13.66
N ARG A 151 -14.09 8.83 -13.94
CA ARG A 151 -14.79 7.53 -13.98
C ARG A 151 -14.35 6.65 -15.16
N ASP A 152 -13.83 7.26 -16.23
CA ASP A 152 -13.20 6.55 -17.34
C ASP A 152 -11.72 6.32 -17.02
N GLN A 153 -11.30 5.04 -17.00
CA GLN A 153 -9.94 4.68 -16.59
C GLN A 153 -8.86 5.23 -17.54
N MET A 154 -9.11 5.21 -18.85
CA MET A 154 -8.13 5.71 -19.82
C MET A 154 -7.98 7.22 -19.68
N LYS A 155 -9.09 7.93 -19.49
CA LYS A 155 -9.07 9.37 -19.21
C LYS A 155 -8.41 9.70 -17.88
N ALA A 156 -8.61 8.88 -16.84
CA ALA A 156 -7.92 9.04 -15.56
C ALA A 156 -6.40 8.96 -15.72
N PHE A 157 -5.88 7.93 -16.42
CA PHE A 157 -4.45 7.82 -16.71
C PHE A 157 -3.94 9.01 -17.53
N GLN A 158 -4.69 9.46 -18.53
CA GLN A 158 -4.33 10.65 -19.30
C GLN A 158 -4.22 11.88 -18.40
N ILE A 159 -5.20 12.16 -17.54
CA ILE A 159 -5.16 13.29 -16.61
C ILE A 159 -3.94 13.19 -15.70
N ILE A 160 -3.73 12.05 -15.04
CA ILE A 160 -2.59 11.84 -14.12
C ILE A 160 -1.27 12.12 -14.84
N ASN A 161 -1.13 11.68 -16.10
CA ASN A 161 0.11 11.85 -16.88
C ASN A 161 0.35 13.29 -17.37
N HIS A 162 -0.65 14.17 -17.32
CA HIS A 162 -0.51 15.59 -17.66
C HIS A 162 -0.29 16.49 -16.45
N LEU A 163 -0.45 15.97 -15.22
CA LEU A 163 -0.30 16.72 -13.98
C LEU A 163 1.14 16.63 -13.43
N HIS A 164 1.56 17.67 -12.71
CA HIS A 164 2.77 17.59 -11.89
C HIS A 164 2.51 16.63 -10.71
N PRO A 165 3.52 15.89 -10.19
CA PRO A 165 3.33 14.98 -9.06
C PRO A 165 2.68 15.62 -7.84
N ASP A 166 2.99 16.88 -7.55
CA ASP A 166 2.38 17.62 -6.44
C ASP A 166 0.88 17.84 -6.63
N ASP A 167 0.43 18.10 -7.87
CA ASP A 167 -1.00 18.22 -8.18
C ASP A 167 -1.68 16.87 -8.03
N VAL A 168 -1.07 15.78 -8.53
CA VAL A 168 -1.58 14.41 -8.35
C VAL A 168 -1.76 14.09 -6.86
N TYR A 169 -0.77 14.45 -6.05
CA TYR A 169 -0.84 14.29 -4.60
C TYR A 169 -2.01 15.05 -3.99
N GLN A 170 -2.15 16.33 -4.32
CA GLN A 170 -3.23 17.18 -3.80
C GLN A 170 -4.62 16.66 -4.22
N TYR A 171 -4.77 16.22 -5.47
CA TYR A 171 -6.02 15.64 -5.97
C TYR A 171 -6.43 14.40 -5.18
N ILE A 172 -5.49 13.47 -4.98
CA ILE A 172 -5.73 12.24 -4.20
C ILE A 172 -6.14 12.60 -2.76
N CYS A 173 -5.41 13.50 -2.10
CA CYS A 173 -5.69 13.88 -0.72
C CYS A 173 -7.06 14.57 -0.55
N ALA A 174 -7.47 15.40 -1.51
CA ALA A 174 -8.69 16.18 -1.40
C ALA A 174 -9.97 15.38 -1.73
N HIS A 175 -9.89 14.31 -2.52
CA HIS A 175 -11.08 13.68 -3.11
C HIS A 175 -11.21 12.18 -2.88
N HIS A 176 -10.19 11.52 -2.33
CA HIS A 176 -10.25 10.08 -2.11
C HIS A 176 -10.92 9.74 -0.77
N SER A 177 -12.26 9.78 -0.77
CA SER A 177 -13.14 9.59 0.40
C SER A 177 -13.15 8.16 0.97
N SER A 178 -12.61 7.16 0.29
CA SER A 178 -12.48 5.80 0.83
C SER A 178 -11.40 5.67 1.91
N LEU A 179 -10.62 6.72 2.15
CA LEU A 179 -9.69 6.82 3.29
C LEU A 179 -10.42 7.14 4.61
N GLU A 180 -11.74 7.40 4.54
CA GLU A 180 -12.58 7.67 5.71
C GLU A 180 -13.38 6.45 6.19
N SER A 181 -13.49 5.38 5.39
CA SER A 181 -14.62 4.44 5.51
C SER A 181 -14.36 3.15 6.29
N HIS A 182 -13.16 2.87 6.79
CA HIS A 182 -12.84 1.53 7.34
C HIS A 182 -12.01 1.50 8.64
N PHE A 183 -12.32 2.39 9.59
CA PHE A 183 -11.96 2.18 11.00
C PHE A 183 -13.16 2.34 11.93
#